data_AF-A0A1I3VJY2-F1
#
_entry.id   AF-A0A1I3VJY2-F1
#
_cell.length_a   1.000
_cell.length_b   1.000
_cell.length_c   1.000
_cell.angle_alpha   90.00
_cell.angle_beta   90.00
_cell.angle_gamma   90.00
#
_symmetry.space_group_name_H-M   'P 1'
#
loop_
_entity.id
_entity.type
_entity.pdbx_description
1 polymer ?
#
loop_
_entity_poly.entity_id
_entity_poly.type
_entity_poly.pdbx_seq_one_letter_code
_entity_poly.pdbx_strand_id
1 'polypeptide(L)'
;MLGQLVNLRTLELEEVSLSNLEFLRNCPNLQRVKLKDSSIQDASALAMLESLHSLELSGCPNLGKLEELGKSASLRKITASFAQFALLKDRFDRKIDFSTITGSMTDEEDEIWYAYLKS
;
A
#
# COMPACT_ATOMS: atom_id res chain seq x y z
N MET A 1 -10.70 21.53 -0.11
CA MET A 1 -10.05 21.04 1.13
C MET A 1 -10.61 19.65 1.43
N LEU A 2 -9.86 18.58 1.20
CA LEU A 2 -10.31 17.19 1.40
C LEU A 2 -10.31 16.75 2.88
N GLY A 3 -9.83 17.60 3.79
CA GLY A 3 -9.59 17.28 5.21
C GLY A 3 -10.82 17.20 6.12
N GLN A 4 -12.01 16.96 5.58
CA GLN A 4 -13.24 16.78 6.37
C GLN A 4 -14.10 15.61 5.89
N LEU A 5 -13.54 14.71 5.08
CA LEU A 5 -14.26 13.52 4.64
C LEU A 5 -14.22 12.44 5.73
N VAL A 6 -14.75 12.77 6.91
CA VAL A 6 -14.77 11.88 8.09
C VAL A 6 -15.51 10.57 7.83
N ASN A 7 -16.35 10.52 6.80
CA ASN A 7 -17.07 9.31 6.39
C ASN A 7 -16.41 8.56 5.23
N LEU A 8 -15.29 9.07 4.69
CA LEU A 8 -14.60 8.43 3.58
C LEU A 8 -13.98 7.13 4.05
N ARG A 9 -14.42 6.02 3.44
CA ARG A 9 -13.89 4.68 3.72
C ARG A 9 -12.98 4.16 2.61
N THR A 10 -13.11 4.70 1.40
CA THR A 10 -12.31 4.30 0.26
C THR A 10 -11.85 5.52 -0.49
N LEU A 11 -10.55 5.60 -0.77
CA LEU A 11 -9.97 6.56 -1.68
C LEU A 11 -9.39 5.81 -2.88
N GLU A 12 -9.66 6.32 -4.06
CA GLU A 12 -9.04 5.87 -5.30
C GLU A 12 -8.41 7.08 -5.98
N LEU A 13 -7.14 6.96 -6.33
CA LEU A 13 -6.38 7.95 -7.09
C LEU A 13 -5.79 7.25 -8.32
N GLU A 14 -6.03 7.83 -9.48
CA GLU A 14 -5.58 7.31 -10.77
C GLU A 14 -4.84 8.44 -11.51
N GLU A 15 -3.69 8.11 -12.11
CA GLU A 15 -2.89 9.02 -12.93
C GLU A 15 -2.52 10.34 -12.22
N VAL A 16 -2.23 10.27 -10.92
CA VAL A 16 -1.81 11.45 -10.13
C VAL A 16 -0.31 11.48 -9.89
N SER A 17 0.24 12.70 -9.83
CA SER A 17 1.60 12.97 -9.37
C SER A 17 1.55 13.89 -8.16
N LEU A 18 1.90 13.37 -6.98
CA LEU A 18 1.81 14.08 -5.71
C LEU A 18 3.15 14.06 -4.98
N SER A 19 3.48 15.15 -4.28
CA SER A 19 4.66 15.17 -3.41
C SER A 19 4.44 14.33 -2.15
N ASN A 20 3.22 14.26 -1.63
CA ASN A 20 2.88 13.47 -0.44
C ASN A 20 1.38 13.16 -0.34
N LEU A 21 1.02 12.34 0.65
CA LEU A 21 -0.36 11.97 1.02
C LEU A 21 -0.77 12.49 2.41
N GLU A 22 -0.15 13.55 2.93
CA GLU A 22 -0.39 14.04 4.29
C GLU A 22 -1.84 14.45 4.55
N PHE A 23 -2.58 14.84 3.51
CA PHE A 23 -4.01 15.15 3.60
C PHE A 23 -4.86 13.97 4.09
N LEU A 24 -4.40 12.73 3.95
CA LEU A 24 -5.11 11.53 4.40
C LEU A 24 -5.22 11.42 5.92
N ARG A 25 -4.35 12.09 6.68
CA ARG A 25 -4.40 12.08 8.16
C ARG A 25 -5.71 12.63 8.72
N ASN A 26 -6.44 13.40 7.92
CA ASN A 26 -7.74 13.96 8.28
C ASN A 26 -8.92 13.04 7.89
N CYS A 27 -8.66 11.81 7.44
CA CYS A 27 -9.67 10.81 7.07
C CYS A 27 -9.58 9.61 8.05
N PRO A 28 -10.00 9.77 9.33
CA PRO A 28 -9.76 8.77 10.38
C PRO A 28 -10.47 7.43 10.13
N ASN A 29 -11.51 7.44 9.28
CA ASN A 29 -12.29 6.25 8.92
C ASN A 29 -11.89 5.65 7.56
N LEU A 30 -10.76 6.06 6.98
CA LEU A 30 -10.30 5.55 5.70
C LEU A 30 -9.81 4.10 5.85
N GLN A 31 -10.46 3.18 5.12
CA GLN A 31 -10.25 1.73 5.25
C GLN A 31 -9.54 1.12 4.05
N ARG A 32 -9.66 1.74 2.88
CA ARG A 32 -9.06 1.27 1.64
C ARG A 32 -8.47 2.43 0.85
N VAL A 33 -7.26 2.24 0.35
CA VAL A 33 -6.63 3.13 -0.61
C VAL A 33 -6.28 2.33 -1.87
N LYS A 34 -6.68 2.85 -3.03
CA LYS A 34 -6.27 2.34 -4.34
C LYS A 34 -5.47 3.42 -5.05
N LEU A 35 -4.26 3.08 -5.48
CA LEU A 35 -3.41 3.94 -6.28
C LEU A 35 -3.15 3.24 -7.61
N LYS A 36 -3.51 3.92 -8.71
CA LYS A 36 -3.33 3.41 -10.06
C LYS A 36 -2.52 4.39 -10.89
N ASP A 37 -1.50 3.89 -11.59
CA ASP A 37 -0.67 4.65 -12.53
C ASP A 37 -0.19 6.01 -11.96
N SER A 38 0.17 6.00 -10.67
CA SER A 38 0.44 7.20 -9.89
C SER A 38 1.87 7.25 -9.36
N SER A 39 2.37 8.46 -9.15
CA SER A 39 3.70 8.74 -8.59
C SER A 39 3.56 9.59 -7.33
N ILE A 40 4.00 9.06 -6.18
CA ILE A 40 3.96 9.77 -4.89
C ILE A 40 5.36 9.76 -4.29
N GLN A 41 5.92 10.94 -4.06
CA GLN A 41 7.29 11.07 -3.53
C GLN A 41 7.41 10.67 -2.05
N ASP A 42 6.33 10.84 -1.27
CA ASP A 42 6.28 10.45 0.14
C ASP A 42 4.92 9.85 0.50
N ALA A 43 4.88 8.52 0.65
CA ALA A 43 3.69 7.77 1.04
C ALA A 43 3.67 7.41 2.54
N SER A 44 4.59 7.95 3.35
CA SER A 44 4.70 7.61 4.78
C SER A 44 3.43 7.90 5.59
N ALA A 45 2.61 8.86 5.15
CA ALA A 45 1.30 9.14 5.73
C ALA A 45 0.38 7.91 5.81
N LEU A 46 0.47 6.98 4.85
CA LEU A 46 -0.33 5.74 4.84
C LEU A 46 -0.04 4.84 6.05
N ALA A 47 1.19 4.85 6.56
CA ALA A 47 1.57 4.07 7.73
C ALA A 47 0.92 4.59 9.03
N MET A 48 0.48 5.85 9.04
CA MET A 48 -0.11 6.52 10.21
C MET A 48 -1.64 6.40 10.28
N LEU A 49 -2.28 5.78 9.27
CA LEU A 49 -3.74 5.67 9.22
C LEU A 49 -4.24 4.50 10.06
N GLU A 50 -4.84 4.81 11.21
CA GLU A 50 -5.28 3.81 12.20
C GLU A 50 -6.39 2.87 11.69
N SER A 51 -7.17 3.28 10.69
CA SER A 51 -8.25 2.49 10.11
C SER A 51 -7.91 1.86 8.75
N LEU A 52 -6.70 2.05 8.20
CA LEU A 52 -6.39 1.59 6.85
C LEU A 52 -6.09 0.08 6.83
N HIS A 53 -7.02 -0.71 6.31
CA HIS A 53 -6.90 -2.17 6.28
C HIS A 53 -6.33 -2.72 4.97
N SER A 54 -6.55 -2.00 3.87
CA SER A 54 -6.27 -2.48 2.51
C SER A 54 -5.59 -1.40 1.66
N LEU A 55 -4.47 -1.76 1.04
CA LEU A 55 -3.77 -0.93 0.07
C LEU A 55 -3.63 -1.69 -1.25
N GLU A 56 -4.09 -1.09 -2.34
CA GLU A 56 -3.94 -1.63 -3.70
C GLU A 56 -3.07 -0.66 -4.51
N LEU A 57 -1.94 -1.16 -5.01
CA LEU A 57 -0.99 -0.44 -5.85
C LEU A 57 -0.95 -1.13 -7.22
N SER A 58 -1.28 -0.39 -8.28
CA SER A 58 -1.16 -0.86 -9.65
C SER A 58 -0.48 0.22 -10.48
N GLY A 59 0.54 -0.14 -11.28
CA GLY A 59 1.25 0.86 -12.08
C GLY A 59 1.93 1.98 -11.25
N CYS A 60 2.27 1.72 -9.99
CA CYS A 60 2.90 2.70 -9.09
C CYS A 60 4.36 2.32 -8.76
N PRO A 61 5.29 2.30 -9.73
CA PRO A 61 6.66 1.80 -9.50
C PRO A 61 7.48 2.70 -8.57
N ASN A 62 7.14 3.98 -8.48
CA ASN A 62 7.89 5.00 -7.72
C ASN A 62 7.05 5.55 -6.56
N LEU A 63 6.77 4.69 -5.57
CA LEU A 63 6.14 5.13 -4.32
C LEU A 63 7.24 5.36 -3.27
N GLY A 64 7.55 6.61 -2.98
CA GLY A 64 8.62 6.97 -2.05
C GLY A 64 8.24 6.70 -0.59
N LYS A 65 9.25 6.30 0.20
CA LYS A 65 9.12 5.88 1.61
C LYS A 65 8.14 4.73 1.82
N LEU A 66 7.99 3.84 0.84
CA LEU A 66 7.09 2.69 0.94
C LEU A 66 7.45 1.78 2.13
N GLU A 67 8.74 1.68 2.47
CA GLU A 67 9.24 0.92 3.61
C GLU A 67 8.65 1.33 4.96
N GLU A 68 8.15 2.56 5.09
CA GLU A 68 7.50 3.06 6.29
C GLU A 68 6.19 2.35 6.60
N LEU A 69 5.57 1.68 5.60
CA LEU A 69 4.36 0.89 5.81
C LEU A 69 4.54 -0.22 6.85
N GLY A 70 5.77 -0.70 7.08
CA GLY A 70 6.07 -1.67 8.16
C GLY A 70 5.68 -1.18 9.56
N LYS A 71 5.56 0.14 9.75
CA LYS A 71 5.11 0.76 11.01
C LYS A 71 3.59 0.82 11.15
N SER A 72 2.84 0.52 10.09
CA SER A 72 1.38 0.54 10.12
C SER A 72 0.87 -0.48 11.13
N ALA A 73 0.00 -0.06 12.05
CA ALA A 73 -0.67 -0.96 13.00
C ALA A 73 -1.93 -1.61 12.41
N SER A 74 -2.45 -1.08 11.30
CA SER A 74 -3.81 -1.35 10.80
C SER A 74 -3.85 -2.15 9.50
N LEU A 75 -2.82 -2.04 8.66
CA LEU A 75 -2.76 -2.73 7.38
C LEU A 75 -2.84 -4.25 7.57
N ARG A 76 -3.67 -4.88 6.76
CA ARG A 76 -3.90 -6.33 6.77
C ARG A 76 -3.70 -6.93 5.39
N LYS A 77 -3.98 -6.18 4.33
CA LYS A 77 -3.88 -6.63 2.94
C LYS A 77 -3.15 -5.59 2.09
N ILE A 78 -2.20 -6.06 1.30
CA ILE A 78 -1.48 -5.25 0.32
C ILE A 78 -1.47 -6.00 -1.00
N THR A 79 -1.98 -5.35 -2.04
CA THR A 79 -1.83 -5.79 -3.42
C THR A 79 -0.85 -4.83 -4.10
N ALA A 80 0.26 -5.35 -4.60
CA ALA A 80 1.38 -4.55 -5.10
C ALA A 80 2.19 -5.33 -6.13
N SER A 81 3.19 -4.71 -6.77
CA SER A 81 4.13 -5.44 -7.62
C SER A 81 5.04 -6.37 -6.82
N PHE A 82 5.67 -7.34 -7.48
CA PHE A 82 6.61 -8.24 -6.81
C PHE A 82 7.75 -7.47 -6.11
N ALA A 83 8.33 -6.47 -6.77
CA ALA A 83 9.39 -5.64 -6.18
C ALA A 83 8.94 -4.96 -4.86
N GLN A 84 7.71 -4.46 -4.82
CA GLN A 84 7.13 -3.85 -3.63
C GLN A 84 6.82 -4.89 -2.55
N PHE A 85 6.31 -6.05 -2.93
CA PHE A 85 6.14 -7.20 -2.03
C PHE A 85 7.47 -7.62 -1.41
N ALA A 86 8.51 -7.84 -2.22
CA ALA A 86 9.83 -8.25 -1.77
C ALA A 86 10.45 -7.24 -0.79
N LEU A 87 10.21 -5.94 -1.02
CA LEU A 87 10.61 -4.88 -0.10
C LEU A 87 9.87 -4.92 1.24
N LEU A 88 8.59 -5.29 1.25
CA LEU A 88 7.68 -5.12 2.38
C LEU A 88 7.46 -6.39 3.22
N LYS A 89 7.59 -7.58 2.63
CA LYS A 89 7.12 -8.85 3.20
C LYS A 89 7.67 -9.16 4.60
N ASP A 90 8.87 -8.69 4.91
CA ASP A 90 9.56 -8.92 6.19
C ASP A 90 9.59 -7.66 7.10
N ARG A 91 8.88 -6.60 6.73
CA ARG A 91 8.87 -5.32 7.47
C ARG A 91 7.78 -5.21 8.53
N PHE A 92 6.85 -6.15 8.54
CA PHE A 92 5.74 -6.19 9.49
C PHE A 92 6.05 -7.19 10.60
N ASP A 93 5.68 -6.82 11.82
CA ASP A 93 5.71 -7.70 13.00
C ASP A 93 4.58 -8.75 13.02
N ARG A 94 3.72 -8.72 11.99
CA ARG A 94 2.56 -9.58 11.82
C ARG A 94 2.43 -10.01 10.35
N LYS A 95 1.67 -11.08 10.12
CA LYS A 95 1.36 -11.54 8.76
C LYS A 95 0.50 -10.52 8.01
N ILE A 96 0.92 -10.19 6.79
CA ILE A 96 0.16 -9.35 5.85
C ILE A 96 -0.30 -10.22 4.69
N ASP A 97 -1.55 -10.02 4.27
CA ASP A 97 -2.11 -10.67 3.10
C ASP A 97 -1.54 -10.05 1.81
N PHE A 98 -0.61 -10.77 1.19
CA PHE A 98 -0.10 -10.53 -0.17
C PHE A 98 -0.61 -11.58 -1.18
N SER A 99 -1.83 -12.12 -0.99
CA SER A 99 -2.45 -13.12 -1.88
C SER A 99 -2.66 -12.65 -3.33
N THR A 100 -2.38 -11.39 -3.64
CA THR A 100 -2.51 -10.84 -4.98
C THR A 100 -1.33 -9.93 -5.27
N ILE A 101 -0.60 -10.24 -6.34
CA ILE A 101 0.48 -9.42 -6.90
C ILE A 101 0.00 -8.82 -8.22
N THR A 102 0.44 -7.61 -8.51
CA THR A 102 0.17 -6.93 -9.79
C THR A 102 1.36 -7.01 -10.72
N GLY A 103 1.11 -7.03 -12.03
CA GLY A 103 2.15 -7.13 -13.04
C GLY A 103 2.59 -8.57 -13.28
N SER A 104 3.58 -8.73 -14.14
CA SER A 104 4.21 -10.03 -14.41
C SER A 104 5.29 -10.35 -13.37
N MET A 105 5.47 -11.64 -13.10
CA MET A 105 6.58 -12.19 -12.32
C MET A 105 7.40 -13.12 -13.20
N THR A 106 8.70 -13.27 -12.91
CA THR A 106 9.49 -14.38 -13.43
C THR A 106 9.18 -15.68 -12.68
N ASP A 107 9.60 -16.83 -13.22
CA ASP A 107 9.43 -18.12 -12.56
C ASP A 107 10.09 -18.12 -11.15
N GLU A 108 11.25 -17.49 -11.01
CA GLU A 108 11.94 -17.36 -9.72
C GLU A 108 11.18 -16.47 -8.74
N GLU A 109 10.58 -15.37 -9.21
CA GLU A 109 9.76 -14.48 -8.39
C GLU A 109 8.49 -15.20 -7.90
N ASP A 110 7.86 -16.00 -8.77
CA ASP A 110 6.71 -16.83 -8.42
C ASP A 110 7.05 -17.82 -7.31
N GLU A 111 8.18 -18.53 -7.40
CA GLU A 111 8.63 -19.46 -6.36
C GLU A 111 8.76 -18.79 -4.99
N ILE A 112 9.37 -17.59 -4.95
CA ILE A 112 9.53 -16.80 -3.72
C ILE A 112 8.17 -16.39 -3.17
N TRP A 113 7.27 -15.91 -4.02
CA TRP A 113 5.94 -15.48 -3.61
C TRP A 113 5.09 -16.64 -3.09
N TYR A 114 5.10 -17.79 -3.77
CA TYR A 114 4.39 -18.99 -3.31
C TYR A 114 4.95 -19.53 -1.99
N ALA A 115 6.26 -19.45 -1.76
CA ALA A 115 6.85 -19.82 -0.49
C ALA A 115 6.33 -18.94 0.66
N TYR A 116 6.20 -17.63 0.43
CA TYR A 116 5.61 -16.70 1.41
C TYR A 116 4.14 -16.99 1.71
N LEU A 117 3.34 -17.36 0.70
CA LEU A 117 1.91 -17.66 0.93
C LEU A 117 1.71 -18.92 1.77
N LYS A 118 2.67 -19.84 1.76
CA LYS A 118 2.63 -21.11 2.48
C LYS A 118 3.18 -21.05 3.91
N SER A 119 3.87 -19.98 4.30
CA SER A 119 4.40 -19.79 5.66
C SER A 119 3.35 -19.25 6.64
#